data_AF-A0A1Y0VVL6-F1
#
_entry.id   AF-A0A1Y0VVL6-F1
#
_cell.length_a   1.000
_cell.length_b   1.000
_cell.length_c   1.000
_cell.angle_alpha   90.00
_cell.angle_beta   90.00
_cell.angle_gamma   90.00
#
_symmetry.space_group_name_H-M   'P 1'
#
loop_
_entity.id
_entity.type
_entity.pdbx_description
1 polymer ?
#
loop_
_entity_poly.entity_id
_entity_poly.type
_entity_poly.pdbx_seq_one_letter_code
_entity_poly.pdbx_strand_id
1 'polypeptide(L)'
;MFDYNIDLVDTQGVMHWDKFKALFNNLSDKSPFQRIVSIRQTDPNEYKDDPEAMQKIIEAQEFYRLEDEQNVQALDMQMSSMFDMLKNQAKGG
;
A
#
# COMPACT_ATOMS: atom_id res chain seq x y z
N MET A 1 12.14 5.70 -15.85
CA MET A 1 11.74 6.10 -17.22
C MET A 1 10.22 6.07 -17.48
N PHE A 2 9.45 5.20 -16.80
CA PHE A 2 8.09 4.77 -17.21
C PHE A 2 6.99 5.80 -17.52
N ASP A 3 6.83 6.93 -16.81
CA ASP A 3 5.71 7.86 -17.09
C ASP A 3 6.16 9.22 -17.65
N TYR A 4 7.19 9.83 -17.05
CA TYR A 4 7.62 11.19 -17.41
C TYR A 4 8.90 11.28 -18.22
N ASN A 5 9.64 10.17 -18.37
CA ASN A 5 10.95 10.15 -19.03
C ASN A 5 11.93 11.24 -18.52
N ILE A 6 11.87 11.56 -17.22
CA ILE A 6 12.77 12.51 -16.55
C ILE A 6 13.83 11.79 -15.72
N ASP A 7 15.00 12.40 -15.59
CA ASP A 7 15.96 12.11 -14.52
C ASP A 7 15.76 13.15 -13.41
N LEU A 8 15.49 12.69 -12.18
CA LEU A 8 15.28 13.59 -11.05
C LEU A 8 16.56 14.32 -10.65
N VAL A 9 17.75 13.74 -10.91
CA VAL A 9 19.05 14.35 -10.62
C VAL A 9 19.24 15.61 -11.47
N ASP A 10 18.92 15.54 -12.76
CA ASP A 10 19.03 16.67 -13.69
C ASP A 10 18.07 17.83 -13.34
N THR A 11 17.01 17.54 -12.59
CA THR A 11 15.98 18.53 -12.22
C THR A 11 16.18 19.17 -10.85
N GLN A 12 17.24 18.79 -10.13
CA GLN A 12 17.55 19.36 -8.81
C GLN A 12 17.81 20.86 -8.91
N GLY A 13 17.16 21.65 -8.05
CA GLY A 13 17.27 23.11 -8.05
C GLY A 13 16.53 23.84 -9.18
N VAL A 14 15.96 23.11 -10.14
CA VAL A 14 15.21 23.67 -11.28
C VAL A 14 13.71 23.42 -11.14
N MET A 15 13.32 22.19 -10.76
CA MET A 15 11.91 21.83 -10.62
C MET A 15 11.32 22.44 -9.34
N HIS A 16 10.23 23.18 -9.49
CA HIS A 16 9.48 23.69 -8.34
C HIS A 16 8.90 22.53 -7.50
N TRP A 17 8.92 22.69 -6.17
CA TRP A 17 8.46 21.66 -5.24
C TRP A 17 7.04 21.16 -5.51
N ASP A 18 6.11 22.06 -5.84
CA ASP A 18 4.73 21.67 -6.14
C ASP A 18 4.62 20.88 -7.44
N LYS A 19 5.48 21.15 -8.44
CA LYS A 19 5.52 20.35 -9.67
C LYS A 19 6.04 18.95 -9.37
N PHE A 20 7.08 18.84 -8.54
CA PHE A 20 7.59 17.54 -8.08
C PHE A 20 6.52 16.72 -7.36
N LYS A 21 5.79 17.31 -6.40
CA LYS A 21 4.66 16.64 -5.73
C LYS A 21 3.57 16.21 -6.72
N ALA A 22 3.24 17.05 -7.69
CA ALA A 22 2.21 16.75 -8.69
C ALA A 22 2.58 15.56 -9.61
N LEU A 23 3.87 15.21 -9.73
CA LEU A 23 4.28 14.01 -10.45
C LEU A 23 3.65 12.76 -9.84
N PHE A 24 3.67 12.63 -8.50
CA PHE A 24 3.15 11.45 -7.82
C PHE A 24 1.67 11.22 -8.11
N ASN A 25 0.86 12.28 -8.12
CA ASN A 25 -0.59 12.20 -8.36
C ASN A 25 -0.95 11.70 -9.76
N ASN A 26 -0.03 11.77 -10.70
CA ASN A 26 -0.27 11.47 -12.12
C ASN A 26 0.62 10.32 -12.62
N LEU A 27 1.33 9.63 -11.71
CA LEU A 27 2.00 8.37 -12.04
C LEU A 27 0.97 7.32 -12.44
N SER A 28 1.33 6.46 -13.38
CA SER A 28 0.49 5.31 -13.74
C SER A 28 0.35 4.37 -12.56
N ASP A 29 -0.81 3.71 -12.44
CA ASP A 29 -1.05 2.63 -11.48
C ASP A 29 -0.05 1.47 -11.62
N LYS A 30 0.57 1.34 -12.80
CA LYS A 30 1.60 0.35 -13.09
C LYS A 30 2.97 0.72 -12.52
N SER A 31 3.17 1.98 -12.11
CA SER A 31 4.42 2.40 -11.50
C SER A 31 4.63 1.65 -10.19
N PRO A 32 5.87 1.24 -9.85
CA PRO A 32 6.14 0.56 -8.58
C PRO A 32 5.66 1.35 -7.37
N PHE A 33 5.77 2.67 -7.41
CA PHE A 33 5.31 3.55 -6.34
C PHE A 33 3.79 3.48 -6.18
N GLN A 34 3.01 3.68 -7.25
CA GLN A 34 1.55 3.61 -7.18
C GLN A 34 1.06 2.22 -6.79
N ARG A 35 1.75 1.16 -7.23
CA ARG A 35 1.43 -0.21 -6.78
C ARG A 35 1.57 -0.37 -5.27
N ILE A 36 2.65 0.16 -4.67
CA ILE A 36 2.85 0.10 -3.21
C ILE A 36 1.79 0.95 -2.49
N VAL A 37 1.51 2.16 -2.99
CA VAL A 37 0.45 3.02 -2.43
C VAL A 37 -0.90 2.30 -2.45
N SER A 38 -1.24 1.67 -3.58
CA SER A 38 -2.46 0.89 -3.73
C SER A 38 -2.51 -0.26 -2.71
N ILE A 39 -1.46 -1.08 -2.59
CA ILE A 39 -1.39 -2.17 -1.59
C ILE A 39 -1.65 -1.63 -0.18
N ARG A 40 -1.01 -0.52 0.21
CA ARG A 40 -1.16 0.08 1.54
C ARG A 40 -2.55 0.68 1.78
N GLN A 41 -3.25 1.08 0.73
CA GLN A 41 -4.58 1.72 0.81
C GLN A 41 -5.74 0.73 0.67
N THR A 42 -5.52 -0.45 0.07
CA THR A 42 -6.54 -1.48 -0.09
C THR A 42 -7.09 -1.88 1.29
N ASP A 43 -8.42 -1.91 1.43
CA ASP A 43 -9.07 -2.48 2.61
C ASP A 43 -9.16 -4.01 2.44
N PRO A 44 -8.48 -4.83 3.28
CA PRO A 44 -8.57 -6.27 3.21
C PRO A 44 -10.00 -6.82 3.31
N ASN A 45 -10.93 -6.09 3.94
CA ASN A 45 -12.32 -6.51 4.05
C ASN A 45 -13.06 -6.59 2.70
N GLU A 46 -12.53 -5.95 1.65
CA GLU A 46 -13.05 -6.11 0.28
C GLU A 46 -12.95 -7.58 -0.19
N TYR A 47 -12.05 -8.38 0.41
CA TYR A 47 -11.83 -9.79 0.12
C TYR A 47 -12.45 -10.73 1.16
N LYS A 48 -13.42 -10.28 1.96
CA LYS A 48 -14.09 -11.11 3.00
C LYS A 48 -14.61 -12.48 2.53
N ASP A 49 -15.01 -12.56 1.26
CA ASP A 49 -15.55 -13.78 0.64
C ASP A 49 -14.45 -14.65 -0.02
N ASP A 50 -13.21 -14.18 -0.04
CA ASP A 50 -12.01 -14.87 -0.53
C ASP A 50 -10.86 -14.78 0.50
N PRO A 51 -10.81 -15.73 1.46
CA PRO A 51 -9.81 -15.76 2.52
C PRO A 51 -8.37 -15.79 2.00
N GLU A 52 -8.11 -16.42 0.85
CA GLU A 52 -6.77 -16.52 0.29
C GLU A 52 -6.31 -15.18 -0.29
N ALA A 53 -7.19 -14.48 -1.01
CA ALA A 53 -6.90 -13.14 -1.51
C ALA A 53 -6.71 -12.13 -0.35
N MET A 54 -7.55 -12.21 0.67
CA MET A 54 -7.43 -11.38 1.88
C MET A 54 -6.06 -11.58 2.55
N GLN A 55 -5.65 -12.83 2.75
CA GLN A 55 -4.35 -13.15 3.35
C GLN A 55 -3.19 -12.57 2.52
N LYS A 56 -3.24 -12.70 1.18
CA LYS A 56 -2.18 -12.16 0.30
C LYS A 56 -2.05 -10.64 0.41
N ILE A 57 -3.16 -9.91 0.54
CA ILE A 57 -3.14 -8.45 0.71
C ILE A 57 -2.54 -8.08 2.07
N ILE A 58 -2.94 -8.76 3.14
CA ILE A 58 -2.42 -8.56 4.50
C ILE A 58 -0.89 -8.77 4.52
N GLU A 59 -0.41 -9.87 3.95
CA GLU A 59 1.03 -10.16 3.89
C GLU A 59 1.80 -9.10 3.07
N ALA A 60 1.22 -8.62 1.97
CA ALA A 60 1.82 -7.56 1.17
C ALA A 60 1.87 -6.22 1.93
N GLN A 61 0.83 -5.88 2.70
CA GLN A 61 0.81 -4.69 3.54
C GLN A 61 1.88 -4.74 4.63
N GLU A 62 2.04 -5.88 5.30
CA GLU A 62 3.10 -6.10 6.28
C GLU A 62 4.50 -5.95 5.66
N PHE A 63 4.71 -6.54 4.49
CA PHE A 63 6.00 -6.48 3.78
C PHE A 63 6.41 -5.05 3.42
N TYR A 64 5.44 -4.19 3.03
CA TYR A 64 5.69 -2.80 2.64
C TYR A 64 5.43 -1.79 3.78
N ARG A 65 5.33 -2.25 5.04
CA ARG A 65 5.10 -1.38 6.20
C ARG A 65 6.33 -0.49 6.46
N LEU A 66 6.08 0.79 6.78
CA LEU A 66 7.12 1.71 7.23
C LEU A 66 7.31 1.55 8.76
N GLU A 67 8.57 1.44 9.20
CA GLU A 67 8.90 1.11 10.61
C GLU A 67 8.55 2.23 11.60
N ASP A 68 8.49 3.49 11.15
CA ASP A 68 8.40 4.68 12.01
C ASP A 68 7.00 5.31 12.14
N GLU A 69 5.94 4.68 11.64
CA GLU A 69 4.61 5.29 11.69
C GLU A 69 3.99 5.23 13.11
N GLN A 70 3.69 6.41 13.67
CA GLN A 70 3.05 6.60 14.99
C GLN A 70 1.66 5.93 15.12
N ASN A 71 1.14 5.33 14.05
CA ASN A 71 -0.15 4.65 13.98
C ASN A 71 -0.03 3.13 13.76
N VAL A 72 1.18 2.56 13.86
CA VAL A 72 1.42 1.09 13.77
C VAL A 72 0.50 0.33 14.72
N GLN A 73 0.21 0.86 15.91
CA GLN A 73 -0.68 0.21 16.89
C GLN A 73 -2.12 0.07 16.38
N ALA A 74 -2.69 1.11 15.74
CA ALA A 74 -4.06 1.05 15.22
C ALA A 74 -4.15 0.08 14.03
N LEU A 75 -3.12 0.07 13.18
CA LEU A 75 -3.01 -0.86 12.06
C LEU A 75 -2.83 -2.31 12.55
N ASP A 76 -1.92 -2.54 13.50
CA ASP A 76 -1.69 -3.86 14.11
C ASP A 76 -2.96 -4.40 14.76
N MET A 77 -3.74 -3.55 15.43
CA MET A 77 -5.04 -3.93 16.00
C MET A 77 -6.04 -4.33 14.92
N GLN A 78 -6.12 -3.59 13.82
CA GLN A 78 -6.99 -3.92 12.67
C GLN A 78 -6.58 -5.25 12.04
N MET A 79 -5.28 -5.44 11.80
CA MET A 79 -4.70 -6.66 11.22
C MET A 79 -4.90 -7.88 12.13
N SER A 80 -4.71 -7.73 13.44
CA SER A 80 -4.97 -8.79 14.41
C SER A 80 -6.44 -9.21 14.40
N SER A 81 -7.37 -8.24 14.32
CA SER A 81 -8.81 -8.54 14.24
C SER A 81 -9.18 -9.29 12.96
N MET A 82 -8.53 -8.96 11.84
CA MET A 82 -8.71 -9.65 10.56
C MET A 82 -8.18 -11.09 10.61
N PHE A 83 -7.02 -11.30 11.23
CA PHE A 83 -6.46 -12.63 11.42
C PHE A 83 -7.38 -13.52 12.28
N ASP A 84 -7.96 -12.97 13.35
CA ASP A 84 -8.95 -13.68 14.16
C ASP A 84 -10.22 -14.00 13.37
N MET A 85 -10.68 -13.09 12.50
CA MET A 85 -11.81 -13.34 11.60
C MET A 85 -11.53 -14.51 10.65
N LEU A 86 -10.38 -14.51 9.97
CA LEU A 86 -9.94 -15.60 9.09
C LEU A 86 -9.87 -16.94 9.84
N LYS A 87 -9.28 -16.93 11.03
CA LYS A 87 -9.15 -18.11 11.89
C LYS A 87 -10.50 -18.68 12.33
N ASN A 88 -11.47 -17.82 12.62
CA ASN A 88 -12.82 -18.24 13.00
C ASN A 88 -13.59 -18.81 11.80
N GLN A 89 -13.44 -18.22 10.62
CA GLN A 89 -14.05 -18.72 9.38
C GLN A 89 -13.49 -20.11 8.99
N ALA A 90 -12.19 -20.34 9.18
CA ALA A 90 -11.55 -21.64 8.95
C ALA A 90 -11.98 -22.74 9.95
N LYS A 91 -12.55 -22.37 11.11
CA LYS A 91 -13.04 -23.31 12.14
C LYS A 91 -14.55 -23.57 12.07
N GLY A 92 -15.29 -22.72 11.36
CA GLY A 92 -16.74 -22.78 11.23
C GLY A 92 -17.26 -23.47 9.96
N GLY A 93 -16.36 -24.04 9.15
CA GLY A 93 -16.66 -24.87 7.98
C GLY A 93 -16.39 -26.35 8.25
#